data_AF-A0A9P4UYV8-F1
#
_entry.id   AF-A0A9P4UYV8-F1
#
_cell.length_a   1.000
_cell.length_b   1.000
_cell.length_c   1.000
_cell.angle_alpha   90.00
_cell.angle_beta   90.00
_cell.angle_gamma   90.00
#
_symmetry.space_group_name_H-M   'P 1'
#
loop_
_entity.id
_entity.type
_entity.pdbx_description
1 polymer ?
#
loop_
_entity_poly.entity_id
_entity_poly.type
_entity_poly.pdbx_seq_one_letter_code
_entity_poly.pdbx_strand_id
1 'polypeptide(L)'
;MLHFTKSLLIVDLSSSWLCRLDSEVVSILVGTEPAQRKFSIHQSVAIKSSEYFARALNGAWKENEDKCIEFPEILLGHLIILRVLPSYANDISYNKREAREISDTDPAQTHGDDSSKRSRSDDKD
;
A
#
# COMPACT_ATOMS: atom_id res chain seq x y z
N MET A 1 -21.68 -4.18 -34.31
CA MET A 1 -21.70 -5.10 -33.17
C MET A 1 -20.27 -5.61 -32.98
N LEU A 2 -19.49 -4.96 -32.12
CA LEU A 2 -18.06 -5.22 -31.95
C LEU A 2 -17.86 -6.41 -31.01
N HIS A 3 -17.34 -7.52 -31.53
CA HIS A 3 -16.94 -8.67 -30.74
C HIS A 3 -15.62 -8.37 -30.04
N PHE A 4 -15.67 -8.14 -28.73
CA PHE A 4 -14.50 -8.01 -27.89
C PHE A 4 -13.97 -9.42 -27.58
N THR A 5 -13.03 -9.92 -28.39
CA THR A 5 -12.35 -11.19 -28.09
C THR A 5 -11.51 -11.01 -26.85
N LYS A 6 -11.90 -11.68 -25.76
CA LYS A 6 -11.07 -11.90 -24.57
C LYS A 6 -9.86 -12.71 -24.99
N SER A 7 -8.79 -12.02 -25.38
CA SER A 7 -7.47 -12.62 -25.52
C SER A 7 -6.99 -13.00 -24.12
N LEU A 8 -7.25 -14.26 -23.76
CA LEU A 8 -6.70 -14.92 -22.60
C LEU A 8 -5.18 -15.02 -22.83
N LEU A 9 -4.41 -14.08 -22.26
CA LEU A 9 -2.96 -14.17 -22.24
C LEU A 9 -2.59 -15.36 -21.35
N ILE A 10 -2.40 -16.53 -21.96
CA ILE A 10 -1.76 -17.67 -21.33
C ILE A 10 -0.31 -17.24 -21.08
N VAL A 11 -0.02 -16.83 -19.84
CA VAL A 11 1.34 -16.59 -19.38
C VAL A 11 2.02 -17.96 -19.35
N ASP A 12 2.95 -18.17 -20.28
CA ASP A 12 3.78 -19.37 -20.34
C ASP A 12 4.59 -19.49 -19.04
N LEU A 13 4.11 -20.34 -18.13
CA LEU A 13 4.78 -20.71 -16.88
C LEU A 13 5.84 -21.79 -17.15
N SER A 14 6.67 -21.62 -18.20
CA SER A 14 7.82 -22.49 -18.40
C SER A 14 8.73 -22.44 -17.18
N SER A 15 9.31 -23.56 -16.80
CA SER A 15 10.07 -23.80 -15.56
C SER A 15 11.31 -22.91 -15.32
N SER A 16 11.53 -21.89 -16.15
CA SER A 16 12.56 -20.86 -16.03
C SER A 16 12.23 -19.77 -14.99
N TRP A 17 10.98 -19.70 -14.52
CA TRP A 17 10.52 -18.79 -13.46
C TRP A 17 10.78 -19.26 -12.03
N LEU A 18 11.49 -20.38 -11.83
CA LEU A 18 12.08 -20.75 -10.53
C LEU A 18 13.22 -19.76 -10.20
N CYS A 19 12.83 -18.52 -9.94
CA CYS A 19 13.67 -17.50 -9.39
C CYS A 19 14.15 -18.00 -8.04
N ARG A 20 15.43 -17.80 -7.76
CA ARG A 20 16.08 -18.12 -6.50
C ARG A 20 15.34 -17.39 -5.37
N LEU A 21 14.41 -18.09 -4.70
CA LEU A 21 13.59 -17.56 -3.61
C LEU A 21 14.41 -17.33 -2.32
N ASP A 22 15.68 -17.72 -2.33
CA ASP A 22 16.69 -17.36 -1.34
C ASP A 22 17.17 -15.90 -1.45
N SER A 23 16.68 -15.14 -2.44
CA SER A 23 17.00 -13.71 -2.54
C SER A 23 16.25 -12.85 -1.52
N GLU A 24 16.86 -11.72 -1.18
CA GLU A 24 16.30 -10.68 -0.30
C GLU A 24 14.87 -10.27 -0.70
N VAL A 25 14.07 -9.87 0.30
CA VAL A 25 12.69 -9.39 0.10
C VAL A 25 12.70 -7.87 0.00
N VAL A 26 12.02 -7.36 -1.02
CA VAL A 26 11.86 -5.93 -1.32
C VAL A 26 10.40 -5.53 -1.11
N SER A 27 10.21 -4.34 -0.56
CA SER A 27 8.89 -3.74 -0.33
C SER A 27 8.50 -2.81 -1.48
N ILE A 28 7.38 -3.06 -2.12
CA ILE A 28 6.79 -2.17 -3.12
C ILE A 28 5.63 -1.42 -2.46
N LEU A 29 5.73 -0.09 -2.41
CA LEU A 29 4.67 0.80 -1.93
C LEU A 29 3.93 1.38 -3.14
N VAL A 30 2.60 1.29 -3.16
CA VAL A 30 1.76 1.80 -4.25
C VAL A 30 0.71 2.75 -3.72
N GLY A 31 0.61 3.93 -4.31
CA GLY A 31 -0.26 5.01 -3.89
C GLY A 31 0.41 5.94 -2.88
N THR A 32 -0.35 6.96 -2.49
CA THR A 32 0.01 7.91 -1.43
C THR A 32 -0.86 7.67 -0.21
N GLU A 33 -0.38 8.08 0.97
CA GLU A 33 -1.21 8.05 2.18
C GLU A 33 -2.53 8.84 1.99
N PRO A 34 -3.64 8.39 2.60
CA PRO A 34 -3.79 7.19 3.45
C PRO A 34 -4.06 5.89 2.66
N ALA A 35 -4.09 5.95 1.33
CA ALA A 35 -4.44 4.82 0.47
C ALA A 35 -3.22 4.00 0.00
N GLN A 36 -2.04 4.24 0.59
CA GLN A 36 -0.81 3.54 0.24
C GLN A 36 -0.92 2.05 0.58
N ARG A 37 -0.43 1.20 -0.31
CA ARG A 37 -0.44 -0.26 -0.15
C ARG A 37 0.98 -0.79 -0.24
N LYS A 38 1.34 -1.68 0.68
CA LYS A 38 2.62 -2.36 0.71
C LYS A 38 2.52 -3.79 0.20
N PHE A 39 3.44 -4.15 -0.70
CA PHE A 39 3.59 -5.49 -1.24
C PHE A 39 5.02 -5.97 -0.99
N SER A 40 5.20 -7.23 -0.63
CA SER A 40 6.52 -7.83 -0.41
C SER A 40 6.81 -8.84 -1.51
N ILE A 41 7.97 -8.72 -2.16
CA ILE A 41 8.39 -9.62 -3.25
C ILE A 41 9.87 -9.93 -3.12
N HIS A 42 10.28 -11.14 -3.50
CA HIS A 42 11.70 -11.46 -3.63
C HIS A 42 12.35 -10.63 -4.75
N GLN A 43 13.51 -10.04 -4.44
CA GLN A 43 14.29 -9.21 -5.35
C GLN A 43 14.58 -9.92 -6.68
N SER A 44 14.94 -11.22 -6.64
CA SER A 44 15.25 -11.98 -7.85
C SER A 44 14.04 -12.10 -8.79
N VAL A 45 12.82 -12.20 -8.24
CA VAL A 45 11.57 -12.23 -9.00
C VAL A 45 11.31 -10.87 -9.62
N ALA A 46 11.41 -9.80 -8.81
CA ALA A 46 11.20 -8.43 -9.29
C ALA A 46 12.16 -8.09 -10.45
N ILE A 47 13.46 -8.32 -10.28
CA ILE A 47 14.50 -8.05 -11.29
C ILE A 47 14.25 -8.84 -12.58
N LYS A 48 13.94 -10.15 -12.49
CA LYS A 48 13.68 -10.96 -13.69
C LYS A 48 12.42 -10.55 -14.43
N SER A 49 11.44 -10.02 -13.72
CA SER A 49 10.14 -9.66 -14.28
C SER A 49 10.12 -8.29 -14.99
N SER A 50 11.04 -7.38 -14.64
CA SER A 50 11.07 -6.03 -15.19
C SER A 50 12.46 -5.42 -15.16
N GLU A 51 12.88 -4.83 -16.28
CA GLU A 51 14.13 -4.08 -16.36
C GLU A 51 14.14 -2.85 -15.45
N TYR A 52 12.96 -2.29 -15.15
CA TYR A 52 12.84 -1.21 -14.16
C TYR A 52 13.36 -1.68 -12.79
N PHE A 53 12.88 -2.83 -12.31
CA PHE A 53 13.34 -3.40 -11.04
C PHE A 53 14.82 -3.81 -11.11
N ALA A 54 15.28 -4.31 -12.26
CA ALA A 54 16.69 -4.60 -12.49
C ALA A 54 17.58 -3.36 -12.36
N ARG A 55 17.09 -2.17 -12.68
CA ARG A 55 17.84 -0.91 -12.54
C ARG A 55 17.68 -0.31 -11.15
N ALA A 56 16.46 -0.31 -10.59
CA ALA A 56 16.17 0.24 -9.28
C ALA A 56 16.85 -0.55 -8.14
N LEU A 57 16.93 -1.87 -8.29
CA LEU A 57 17.48 -2.79 -7.28
C LEU A 57 18.91 -3.25 -7.60
N ASN A 58 19.60 -2.54 -8.51
CA ASN A 58 21.00 -2.82 -8.84
C ASN A 58 21.77 -1.50 -8.91
N GLY A 59 22.69 -1.29 -7.97
CA GLY A 59 23.53 -0.10 -7.90
C GLY A 59 23.41 0.65 -6.57
N ALA A 60 23.86 1.90 -6.55
CA ALA A 60 23.90 2.78 -5.38
C ALA A 60 22.65 3.68 -5.26
N TRP A 61 21.50 3.17 -5.71
CA TRP A 61 20.24 3.89 -5.61
C TRP A 61 19.62 3.67 -4.23
N LYS A 62 18.92 4.69 -3.73
CA LYS A 62 18.26 4.66 -2.42
C LYS A 62 17.34 3.45 -2.29
N GLU A 63 16.66 3.08 -3.37
CA GLU A 63 15.74 1.95 -3.44
C GLU A 63 16.43 0.60 -3.20
N ASN A 64 17.70 0.45 -3.59
CA ASN A 64 18.48 -0.75 -3.34
C ASN A 64 19.02 -0.78 -1.90
N GLU A 65 19.28 0.37 -1.28
CA GLU A 65 19.69 0.45 0.13
C GLU A 65 18.50 0.19 1.07
N ASP A 66 17.38 0.87 0.82
CA ASP A 66 16.15 0.77 1.62
C ASP A 66 15.34 -0.49 1.32
N LYS A 67 15.69 -1.22 0.25
CA LYS A 67 14.94 -2.35 -0.29
C LYS A 67 13.46 -1.99 -0.45
N CYS A 68 13.19 -0.76 -0.87
CA CYS A 68 11.86 -0.21 -0.98
C CYS A 68 11.70 0.58 -2.28
N ILE A 69 10.61 0.33 -2.99
CA ILE A 69 10.27 1.03 -4.23
C ILE A 69 8.89 1.65 -4.08
N GLU A 70 8.80 2.95 -4.32
CA GLU A 70 7.57 3.72 -4.20
C GLU A 70 6.98 4.06 -5.57
N PHE A 71 5.71 3.74 -5.75
CA PHE A 71 4.90 4.12 -6.90
C PHE A 71 3.77 5.04 -6.44
N PRO A 72 3.89 6.37 -6.56
CA PRO A 72 2.83 7.29 -6.12
C PRO A 72 1.55 7.11 -6.94
N GLU A 73 1.68 6.70 -8.20
CA GLU A 73 0.54 6.43 -9.08
C GLU A 73 -0.01 5.02 -8.89
N ILE A 74 -1.25 4.95 -8.39
CA ILE A 74 -1.95 3.69 -8.09
C ILE A 74 -2.06 2.78 -9.32
N LEU A 75 -2.40 3.34 -10.48
CA LEU A 75 -2.63 2.57 -11.70
C LEU A 75 -1.33 1.91 -12.19
N LEU A 76 -0.23 2.65 -12.18
CA LEU A 76 1.06 2.16 -12.65
C LEU A 76 1.60 1.06 -11.73
N GLY A 77 1.55 1.26 -10.41
CA GLY A 77 1.97 0.25 -9.44
C GLY A 77 1.16 -1.04 -9.54
N HIS A 78 -0.18 -0.95 -9.66
CA HIS A 78 -1.02 -2.14 -9.83
C HIS A 78 -0.76 -2.87 -11.15
N LEU A 79 -0.55 -2.16 -12.26
CA LEU A 79 -0.24 -2.79 -13.55
C LEU A 79 1.09 -3.55 -13.51
N ILE A 80 2.10 -2.98 -12.85
CA ILE A 80 3.39 -3.64 -12.65
C ILE A 80 3.20 -4.89 -11.78
N ILE A 81 2.52 -4.77 -10.64
CA ILE A 81 2.27 -5.91 -9.74
C ILE A 81 1.51 -7.04 -10.44
N LEU A 82 0.43 -6.73 -11.15
CA LEU A 82 -0.37 -7.73 -11.88
C LEU A 82 0.45 -8.44 -12.98
N ARG A 83 1.44 -7.76 -13.56
CA ARG A 83 2.33 -8.35 -14.56
C ARG A 83 3.43 -9.21 -13.95
N VAL A 84 3.93 -8.83 -12.77
CA VAL A 84 5.00 -9.53 -12.07
C VAL A 84 4.47 -10.74 -11.27
N LEU A 85 3.23 -10.69 -10.81
CA LEU A 85 2.68 -11.64 -9.84
C LEU A 85 1.38 -12.37 -10.25
N PRO A 86 1.28 -13.02 -11.42
CA PRO A 86 0.18 -13.97 -11.65
C PRO A 86 0.15 -15.08 -10.60
N SER A 87 1.34 -15.53 -10.15
CA SER A 87 1.51 -16.65 -9.21
C SER A 87 1.41 -16.26 -7.74
N TYR A 88 1.67 -15.00 -7.38
CA TYR A 88 1.56 -14.51 -5.99
C TYR A 88 0.19 -13.91 -5.68
N ALA A 89 -0.73 -13.83 -6.65
CA ALA A 89 -2.08 -13.32 -6.41
C ALA A 89 -2.85 -14.07 -5.30
N ASN A 90 -2.44 -15.30 -4.96
CA ASN A 90 -3.01 -16.07 -3.84
C ASN A 90 -2.35 -15.78 -2.48
N ASP A 91 -1.14 -15.20 -2.44
CA ASP A 91 -0.33 -15.08 -1.21
C ASP A 91 0.11 -13.64 -0.91
N ILE A 92 -0.39 -12.65 -1.68
CA ILE A 92 -0.37 -11.25 -1.25
C ILE A 92 -1.26 -11.18 -0.01
N SER A 93 -0.63 -11.35 1.15
CA SER A 93 -1.19 -11.01 2.44
C SER A 93 -1.53 -9.53 2.38
N TYR A 94 -2.78 -9.23 2.03
CA TYR A 94 -3.37 -7.94 2.27
C TYR A 94 -3.29 -7.73 3.76
N ASN A 95 -2.32 -6.93 4.21
CA ASN A 95 -2.18 -6.60 5.61
C ASN A 95 -3.35 -5.68 5.98
N LYS A 96 -4.50 -6.30 6.25
CA LYS A 96 -5.82 -5.67 6.47
C LYS A 96 -5.88 -4.90 7.80
N ARG A 97 -4.74 -4.66 8.45
CA ARG A 97 -4.64 -4.15 9.82
C ARG A 97 -4.62 -2.63 9.91
N GLU A 98 -4.23 -1.90 8.88
CA GLU A 98 -4.13 -0.43 8.94
C GLU A 98 -5.39 0.33 8.48
N ALA A 99 -6.39 -0.35 7.91
CA ALA A 99 -7.64 0.28 7.49
C ALA A 99 -8.66 0.50 8.63
N ARG A 100 -8.29 0.28 9.90
CA ARG A 100 -9.20 0.38 11.05
C ARG A 100 -8.93 1.56 11.99
N GLU A 101 -7.95 2.42 11.73
CA GLU A 101 -7.51 3.41 12.71
C GLU A 101 -7.79 4.87 12.31
N ILE A 102 -8.83 5.13 11.49
CA ILE A 102 -9.29 6.50 11.16
C ILE A 102 -10.79 6.71 11.46
N SER A 103 -11.53 5.75 12.04
CA SER A 103 -12.97 5.95 12.33
C SER A 103 -13.30 6.47 13.73
N ASP A 104 -12.33 6.58 14.64
CA ASP A 104 -12.64 6.80 16.06
C ASP A 104 -12.20 8.19 16.56
N THR A 105 -12.19 9.22 15.70
CA THR A 105 -12.24 10.60 16.20
C THR A 105 -13.70 10.97 16.42
N ASP A 106 -14.14 10.65 17.63
CA ASP A 106 -15.45 10.91 18.21
C ASP A 106 -15.79 12.41 18.17
N PRO A 107 -16.77 12.90 17.37
CA PRO A 107 -17.20 14.30 17.39
C PRO A 107 -18.18 14.58 18.55
N ALA A 108 -17.94 13.98 19.71
CA ALA A 108 -18.80 14.07 20.88
C ALA A 108 -18.11 14.83 22.04
N GLN A 109 -17.81 16.11 21.81
CA GLN A 109 -17.82 17.09 22.91
C GLN A 109 -18.86 18.17 22.62
N THR A 110 -20.12 17.74 22.58
CA THR A 110 -21.26 18.62 22.83
C THR A 110 -21.54 18.67 24.32
N HIS A 111 -21.54 19.89 24.85
CA HIS A 111 -22.50 20.39 25.85
C HIS A 111 -22.62 19.71 27.23
N GLY A 112 -22.18 20.45 28.24
CA GLY A 112 -22.75 20.51 29.59
C GLY A 112 -22.27 21.83 30.19
N ASP A 113 -23.02 22.94 30.09
CA ASP A 113 -24.07 23.31 31.04
C ASP A 113 -23.80 22.80 32.46
N ASP A 114 -23.15 23.60 33.30
CA ASP A 114 -23.55 23.64 34.71
C ASP A 114 -23.21 24.98 35.40
N SER A 115 -24.28 25.68 35.78
CA SER A 115 -24.46 26.43 37.02
C SER A 115 -23.41 27.44 37.50
N SER A 116 -23.75 28.72 37.34
CA SER A 116 -23.59 29.70 38.43
C SER A 116 -24.65 30.81 38.36
N LYS A 117 -25.83 30.50 38.92
CA LYS A 117 -26.76 31.49 39.47
C LYS A 117 -26.71 31.38 40.99
N ARG A 118 -26.42 32.49 41.67
CA ARG A 118 -26.94 32.93 42.99
C ARG A 118 -26.24 34.26 43.33
N SER A 119 -26.95 35.39 43.21
CA SER A 119 -27.68 36.08 44.30
C SER A 119 -26.71 36.55 45.40
N ARG A 120 -26.69 37.78 45.90
CA ARG A 120 -27.77 38.74 46.20
C ARG A 120 -27.08 40.04 46.68
N SER A 121 -27.83 41.12 46.62
CA SER A 121 -27.65 42.42 47.28
C SER A 121 -27.20 42.36 48.75
N ASP A 122 -26.52 43.42 49.21
CA ASP A 122 -26.73 44.18 50.47
C ASP A 122 -25.55 45.18 50.62
N ASP A 123 -25.70 46.49 50.40
CA ASP A 123 -26.18 47.56 51.30
C ASP A 123 -25.26 47.91 52.51
N LYS A 124 -25.08 49.23 52.72
CA LYS A 124 -24.47 49.98 53.86
C LYS A 124 -22.95 50.24 53.79
N ASP A 125 -22.42 51.43 54.05
CA ASP A 125 -22.90 52.76 54.49
C ASP A 125 -21.92 53.81 53.92
#